data_AF-R5EX93-F1
#
_entry.id   AF-R5EX93-F1
#
_cell.length_a   1.000
_cell.length_b   1.000
_cell.length_c   1.000
_cell.angle_alpha   90.00
_cell.angle_beta   90.00
_cell.angle_gamma   90.00
#
_symmetry.space_group_name_H-M   'P 1'
#
loop_
_entity.id
_entity.type
_entity.pdbx_description
1 polymer ?
#
loop_
_entity_poly.entity_id
_entity_poly.type
_entity_poly.pdbx_seq_one_letter_code
_entity_poly.pdbx_strand_id
1 'polypeptide(L)'
;MADYIQIKTSIIRWACNRIGSLYSELSASKDFKRLSNEKGGAVSLTLKQAEKLAKVLRYPFVFLLLDSPVTDIDKLPIADFRSIEGKESPHS
;
A
#
# COMPACT_ATOMS: atom_id res chain seq x y z
N MET A 1 -5.58 26.76 -0.29
CA MET A 1 -6.54 25.64 -0.33
C MET A 1 -5.83 24.36 0.07
N ALA A 2 -6.46 23.50 0.89
CA ALA A 2 -5.95 22.15 1.08
C ALA A 2 -6.44 21.30 -0.10
N ASP A 3 -5.51 20.70 -0.84
CA ASP A 3 -5.83 19.74 -1.90
C ASP A 3 -6.26 18.42 -1.26
N TYR A 4 -7.41 17.91 -1.67
CA TYR A 4 -8.00 16.68 -1.14
C TYR A 4 -7.97 15.60 -2.21
N ILE A 5 -7.50 14.42 -1.81
CA ILE A 5 -7.48 13.24 -2.64
C ILE A 5 -8.50 12.21 -2.13
N GLN A 6 -9.20 11.59 -3.07
CA GLN A 6 -10.10 10.49 -2.77
C GLN A 6 -9.30 9.20 -2.74
N ILE A 7 -9.38 8.47 -1.62
CA ILE A 7 -8.75 7.17 -1.47
C ILE A 7 -9.87 6.16 -1.22
N LYS A 8 -9.88 5.06 -1.99
CA LYS A 8 -10.86 4.00 -1.81
C LYS A 8 -10.66 3.30 -0.48
N THR A 9 -11.75 3.13 0.27
CA THR A 9 -11.71 2.47 1.57
C THR A 9 -11.31 1.00 1.45
N SER A 10 -11.62 0.34 0.33
CA SER A 10 -11.18 -1.03 0.05
C SER A 10 -9.66 -1.17 0.08
N ILE A 11 -8.92 -0.19 -0.45
CA ILE A 11 -7.45 -0.15 -0.43
C ILE A 11 -6.93 -0.03 1.00
N ILE A 12 -7.53 0.88 1.78
CA ILE A 12 -7.14 1.11 3.16
C ILE A 12 -7.40 -0.14 4.01
N ARG A 13 -8.58 -0.75 3.87
CA ARG A 13 -8.93 -2.01 4.57
C ARG A 13 -7.98 -3.13 4.20
N TRP A 14 -7.65 -3.29 2.93
CA TRP A 14 -6.68 -4.28 2.47
C TRP A 14 -5.30 -4.05 3.10
N ALA A 15 -4.82 -2.81 3.09
CA ALA A 15 -3.52 -2.45 3.68
C ALA A 15 -3.50 -2.62 5.21
N CYS A 16 -4.61 -2.31 5.90
CA CYS A 16 -4.79 -2.60 7.32
C CYS A 16 -4.68 -4.10 7.61
N ASN A 17 -5.38 -4.95 6.85
CA ASN A 17 -5.34 -6.40 7.00
C ASN A 17 -3.92 -6.95 6.83
N ARG A 18 -3.13 -6.40 5.89
CA ARG A 18 -1.74 -6.83 5.66
C ARG A 18 -0.84 -6.64 6.89
N ILE A 19 -1.08 -5.60 7.68
CA ILE A 19 -0.30 -5.31 8.89
C ILE A 19 -0.99 -5.79 10.19
N GLY A 20 -2.08 -6.57 10.07
CA GLY A 20 -2.83 -7.06 11.22
C GLY A 20 -3.56 -5.97 12.01
N SER A 21 -3.90 -4.85 11.38
CA SER A 21 -4.66 -3.75 11.99
C SER A 21 -6.11 -3.72 11.49
N LEU A 22 -7.01 -3.14 12.27
CA LEU A 22 -8.40 -2.94 11.84
C LEU A 22 -8.64 -1.51 11.34
N TYR A 23 -9.43 -1.37 10.27
CA TYR A 23 -9.84 -0.05 9.76
C TYR A 23 -10.55 0.77 10.84
N SER A 24 -11.37 0.12 11.68
CA SER A 24 -12.08 0.75 12.79
C SER A 24 -11.14 1.38 13.81
N GLU A 25 -10.06 0.69 14.18
CA GLU A 25 -9.05 1.21 15.11
C GLU A 25 -8.32 2.42 14.52
N LEU A 26 -7.98 2.34 13.23
CA LEU A 26 -7.34 3.43 12.53
C LEU A 26 -8.26 4.66 12.46
N SER A 27 -9.55 4.48 12.15
CA SER A 27 -10.54 5.56 12.10
C SER A 27 -10.83 6.20 13.46
N ALA A 28 -10.70 5.44 14.56
CA ALA A 28 -10.83 5.95 15.92
C ALA A 28 -9.62 6.79 16.37
N SER A 29 -8.48 6.67 15.68
CA SER A 29 -7.27 7.44 16.00
C SER A 29 -7.47 8.94 15.77
N LYS A 30 -6.93 9.75 16.69
CA LYS A 30 -6.98 11.22 16.60
C LYS A 30 -6.36 11.76 15.30
N ASP A 31 -5.40 11.02 14.74
CA ASP A 31 -4.69 11.39 13.52
C ASP A 31 -5.50 11.17 12.24
N PHE A 32 -6.49 10.28 12.29
CA PHE A 32 -7.20 9.77 11.12
C PHE A 32 -8.72 9.87 11.24
N LYS A 33 -9.25 10.81 12.03
CA LYS A 33 -10.69 11.05 12.20
C LYS A 33 -11.49 11.19 10.90
N ARG A 34 -10.84 11.61 9.81
CA ARG A 34 -11.47 11.74 8.49
C ARG A 34 -11.79 10.39 7.83
N LEU A 35 -11.17 9.30 8.27
CA LEU A 35 -11.52 7.95 7.85
C LEU A 35 -12.95 7.57 8.29
N SER A 36 -13.43 8.15 9.39
CA SER A 36 -14.82 7.98 9.86
C SER A 36 -15.85 8.68 8.96
N ASN A 37 -15.42 9.60 8.10
CA ASN A 37 -16.26 10.32 7.15
C ASN A 37 -16.28 9.63 5.76
N GLU A 38 -16.22 8.30 5.75
CA GLU A 38 -16.34 7.51 4.52
C GLU A 38 -17.67 7.83 3.80
N LYS A 39 -17.59 8.09 2.50
CA LYS A 39 -18.76 8.32 1.65
C LYS A 39 -18.56 7.62 0.31
N GLY A 40 -19.51 6.75 -0.06
CA GLY A 40 -19.47 6.05 -1.36
C GLY A 40 -18.28 5.10 -1.52
N GLY A 41 -17.75 4.54 -0.41
CA GLY A 41 -16.59 3.65 -0.44
C GLY A 41 -15.24 4.34 -0.62
N ALA A 42 -15.18 5.66 -0.43
CA ALA A 42 -13.95 6.44 -0.43
C ALA A 42 -13.90 7.43 0.75
N VAL A 43 -12.68 7.85 1.07
CA VAL A 43 -12.39 8.88 2.07
C VAL A 43 -11.61 10.02 1.43
N SER A 44 -11.93 11.24 1.82
CA SER A 44 -11.24 12.44 1.35
C SER A 44 -10.17 12.85 2.36
N LEU A 45 -8.90 12.70 2.00
CA LEU A 45 -7.75 13.06 2.84
C LEU A 45 -6.94 14.17 2.18
N THR A 46 -6.25 14.98 2.99
CA THR A 46 -5.21 15.84 2.39
C THR A 46 -4.01 15.01 1.98
N LEU A 47 -3.17 15.56 1.09
CA LEU A 47 -1.91 14.93 0.71
C LEU A 47 -1.06 14.52 1.95
N LYS A 48 -0.89 15.45 2.91
CA LYS A 48 -0.14 15.18 4.15
C LYS A 48 -0.74 14.05 4.99
N GLN A 49 -2.08 13.95 5.05
CA GLN A 49 -2.77 12.88 5.78
C GLN A 49 -2.60 11.54 5.09
N ALA A 50 -2.67 11.51 3.76
CA ALA A 50 -2.47 10.30 2.99
C ALA A 50 -1.01 9.83 3.03
N GLU A 51 -0.03 10.73 3.01
CA GLU A 51 1.38 10.37 3.24
C GLU A 51 1.60 9.80 4.64
N LYS A 52 0.96 10.38 5.66
CA LYS A 52 1.00 9.83 7.03
C LYS A 52 0.33 8.46 7.09
N LEU A 53 -0.80 8.29 6.42
CA LEU A 53 -1.52 7.02 6.31
C LEU A 53 -0.65 5.94 5.67
N ALA A 54 -0.01 6.25 4.54
CA ALA A 54 0.92 5.36 3.84
C ALA A 54 2.04 4.84 4.77
N LYS A 55 2.63 5.73 5.58
CA LYS A 55 3.66 5.36 6.56
C LYS A 55 3.14 4.41 7.63
N VAL A 56 1.96 4.68 8.18
CA VAL A 56 1.33 3.82 9.21
C VAL A 56 0.98 2.45 8.63
N LEU A 57 0.44 2.41 7.42
CA LEU A 57 0.06 1.18 6.74
C LEU A 57 1.25 0.39 6.17
N ARG A 58 2.47 0.93 6.24
CA ARG A 58 3.66 0.38 5.57
C ARG A 58 3.39 0.06 4.09
N TYR A 59 2.66 0.96 3.44
CA TYR A 59 2.18 0.83 2.07
C TYR A 59 2.58 2.07 1.28
N PRO A 60 3.24 1.93 0.11
CA PRO A 60 3.65 3.07 -0.70
C PRO A 60 2.49 4.02 -0.97
N PHE A 61 2.73 5.32 -0.79
CA PHE A 61 1.72 6.36 -0.96
C PHE A 61 1.02 6.27 -2.32
N VAL A 62 1.78 6.07 -3.39
CA VAL A 62 1.26 5.97 -4.77
C VAL A 62 0.22 4.85 -4.89
N PHE A 63 0.37 3.75 -4.14
CA PHE A 63 -0.55 2.64 -4.22
C PHE A 63 -1.89 2.90 -3.53
N LEU A 64 -1.99 3.92 -2.66
CA LEU A 64 -3.27 4.38 -2.13
C LEU A 64 -4.15 5.05 -3.19
N LEU A 65 -3.54 5.52 -4.28
CA LEU A 65 -4.22 6.22 -5.37
C LEU A 65 -4.73 5.27 -6.46
N LEU A 66 -4.48 3.97 -6.32
CA LEU A 66 -4.90 2.97 -7.30
C LEU A 66 -6.35 2.52 -7.10
N ASP A 67 -6.95 2.01 -8.17
CA ASP A 67 -8.31 1.48 -8.14
C ASP A 67 -8.45 0.17 -7.36
N SER A 68 -7.36 -0.58 -7.20
CA SER A 68 -7.29 -1.91 -6.59
C SER A 68 -5.97 -2.10 -5.83
N PRO A 69 -5.93 -2.94 -4.77
CA PRO A 69 -4.74 -3.13 -3.97
C PRO A 69 -3.66 -3.91 -4.72
N VAL A 70 -2.39 -3.59 -4.46
CA VAL A 70 -1.24 -4.27 -5.07
C VAL A 70 -0.90 -5.52 -4.27
N THR A 71 -1.29 -6.69 -4.78
CA THR A 71 -1.07 -7.99 -4.12
C THR A 71 0.37 -8.48 -4.16
N ASP A 72 1.15 -8.01 -5.13
CA ASP A 72 2.49 -8.51 -5.41
C ASP A 72 3.59 -7.60 -4.84
N ILE A 73 3.26 -6.72 -3.89
CA ILE A 73 4.20 -5.78 -3.26
C ILE A 73 5.39 -6.49 -2.58
N ASP A 74 5.17 -7.69 -2.06
CA ASP A 74 6.18 -8.52 -1.39
C ASP A 74 6.88 -9.50 -2.34
N LYS A 75 6.45 -9.59 -3.61
CA LYS A 75 7.16 -10.35 -4.64
C LYS A 75 8.30 -9.50 -5.18
N LEU A 76 9.40 -9.47 -4.45
CA LEU A 76 10.68 -9.12 -5.06
C LEU A 76 10.94 -10.16 -6.17
N PRO A 77 11.20 -9.76 -7.42
CA PRO A 77 11.74 -10.66 -8.41
C PRO A 77 13.15 -11.03 -7.94
N ILE A 78 13.25 -12.05 -7.11
CA ILE A 78 14.52 -12.69 -6.81
C ILE A 78 14.87 -13.38 -8.14
N ALA A 79 15.75 -12.74 -8.91
CA ALA A 79 16.40 -13.43 -10.01
C ALA A 79 17.12 -14.64 -9.39
N ASP A 80 16.66 -15.84 -9.72
CA ASP A 80 17.29 -17.06 -9.26
C ASP A 80 18.63 -17.20 -10.00
N PHE A 81 19.69 -16.62 -9.42
CA PHE A 81 21.04 -16.67 -9.99
C PHE A 81 21.67 -18.07 -9.93
N ARG A 82 20.94 -19.11 -9.51
CA ARG A 82 21.45 -20.50 -9.46
C ARG A 82 21.33 -21.24 -10.80
N SER A 83 20.84 -20.60 -11.86
CA SER A 83 20.76 -21.17 -13.22
C SER A 83 21.84 -20.65 -14.17
N ILE A 84 23.06 -20.38 -13.68
CA ILE A 84 24.22 -20.39 -14.57
C ILE A 84 24.56 -21.85 -14.80
N GLU A 85 23.98 -22.44 -15.84
CA GLU A 85 24.49 -23.67 -16.44
C GLU A 85 25.93 -23.36 -16.85
N GLY A 86 26.89 -23.81 -16.05
CA GLY A 86 28.30 -23.71 -16.38
C GLY A 86 28.52 -24.46 -17.68
N LYS A 87 28.52 -23.74 -18.81
CA LYS A 87 29.12 -24.23 -20.03
C LYS A 87 30.59 -24.44 -19.75
N GLU A 88 30.95 -25.67 -19.43
CA GLU A 88 32.31 -26.16 -19.55
C GLU A 88 32.79 -25.80 -20.95
N SER A 89 33.77 -24.90 -21.01
CA SER A 89 34.39 -24.50 -22.26
C SER A 89 35.29 -25.67 -22.68
N PRO A 90 35.08 -26.30 -23.85
CA PRO A 90 36.07 -27.23 -24.36
C PRO A 90 37.22 -26.38 -24.90
N HIS A 91 38.39 -26.48 -24.29
CA HIS A 91 39.62 -26.08 -24.96
C HIS A 91 40.50 -27.31 -25.13
N SER A 92 40.76 -27.55 -26.42
CA SER A 92 41.62 -28.56 -27.03
C SER A 92 43.10 -28.40 -26.68
#